data_AF-A0A328PNM2-F1
#
_entry.id   AF-A0A328PNM2-F1
#
_cell.length_a   1.000
_cell.length_b   1.000
_cell.length_c   1.000
_cell.angle_alpha   90.00
_cell.angle_beta   90.00
_cell.angle_gamma   90.00
#
_symmetry.space_group_name_H-M   'P 1'
#
loop_
_entity.id
_entity.type
_entity.pdbx_description
1 polymer ?
#
loop_
_entity_poly.entity_id
_entity_poly.type
_entity_poly.pdbx_seq_one_letter_code
_entity_poly.pdbx_strand_id
1 'polypeptide(L)'
;MQFSKNNIIIELSKREKTILWNPLVGAMISVNPQIGKIFEKRSLADLKNLGTATIDEFLESGFLYQRAEEEYTRIIEMYNLYNEVMSEKAMSFVLVPTYNCNFKCAYCFEKDEIKNNNSIISDEVIEKAFTAMNALKNEKLFAEKALAIFGGEPLIDMPGMKEKIEKILDRARIWDFKHIKIVTNGSTIHKYIDLLKKYDVDTIQITIDGPKNIHDKRRIFKDGKGSFDLIMNNMKSLLKSNFKVHLRINLDLNNIEHLPELIEICNKEKIFLMRTFILLQQSLENWDKKEITLVLPI
;
A
#
# COMPACT_ATOMS: atom_id res chain seq x y z
N MET A 1 -26.43 7.31 -30.43
CA MET A 1 -26.00 6.33 -29.41
C MET A 1 -24.78 5.57 -29.88
N GLN A 2 -23.81 5.37 -29.00
CA GLN A 2 -22.57 4.63 -29.24
C GLN A 2 -22.15 3.88 -27.96
N PHE A 3 -21.34 2.84 -28.12
CA PHE A 3 -20.68 2.18 -26.99
C PHE A 3 -19.51 3.04 -26.50
N SER A 4 -19.33 3.11 -25.18
CA SER A 4 -18.12 3.71 -24.60
C SER A 4 -16.88 3.01 -25.14
N LYS A 5 -15.84 3.80 -25.46
CA LYS A 5 -14.55 3.26 -25.87
C LYS A 5 -13.81 2.56 -24.73
N ASN A 6 -14.17 2.88 -23.49
CA ASN A 6 -13.54 2.41 -22.27
C ASN A 6 -14.13 1.11 -21.71
N ASN A 7 -15.20 0.58 -22.32
CA ASN A 7 -15.79 -0.68 -21.87
C ASN A 7 -14.81 -1.86 -22.02
N ILE A 8 -14.61 -2.56 -20.91
CA ILE A 8 -13.88 -3.83 -20.82
C ILE A 8 -14.90 -4.94 -20.58
N ILE A 9 -14.79 -6.01 -21.36
CA ILE A 9 -15.67 -7.17 -21.30
C ILE A 9 -14.87 -8.34 -20.72
N ILE A 10 -15.36 -8.93 -19.64
CA ILE A 10 -14.69 -10.04 -18.95
C ILE A 10 -15.66 -11.22 -18.86
N GLU A 11 -15.33 -12.32 -19.53
CA GLU A 11 -16.13 -13.54 -19.48
C GLU A 11 -15.78 -14.39 -18.24
N LEU A 12 -16.80 -14.75 -17.46
CA LEU A 12 -16.67 -15.65 -16.32
C LEU A 12 -17.18 -17.04 -16.70
N SER A 13 -16.34 -17.80 -17.40
CA SER A 13 -16.67 -19.12 -17.96
C SER A 13 -17.28 -20.11 -16.95
N LYS A 14 -16.84 -20.07 -15.69
CA LYS A 14 -17.37 -20.95 -14.62
C LYS A 14 -18.74 -20.55 -14.07
N ARG A 15 -19.20 -19.32 -14.32
CA ARG A 15 -20.43 -18.75 -13.72
C ARG A 15 -21.47 -18.38 -14.78
N GLU A 16 -21.21 -18.69 -16.05
CA GLU A 16 -22.07 -18.34 -17.20
C GLU A 16 -22.52 -16.86 -17.18
N LYS A 17 -21.60 -15.98 -16.82
CA LYS A 17 -21.82 -14.54 -16.69
C LYS A 17 -20.73 -13.78 -17.42
N THR A 18 -21.06 -12.56 -17.84
CA THR A 18 -20.09 -11.59 -18.33
C THR A 18 -20.09 -10.38 -17.41
N ILE A 19 -18.91 -9.85 -17.10
CA ILE A 19 -18.77 -8.58 -16.41
C ILE A 19 -18.47 -7.52 -17.47
N LEU A 20 -19.24 -6.44 -17.44
CA LEU A 20 -18.92 -5.20 -18.14
C LEU A 20 -18.31 -4.26 -17.11
N TRP A 21 -17.12 -3.74 -17.40
CA TRP A 21 -16.43 -2.78 -16.56
C TRP A 21 -16.08 -1.55 -17.37
N ASN A 22 -16.49 -0.37 -16.90
CA ASN A 22 -16.06 0.90 -17.44
C ASN A 22 -15.20 1.64 -16.41
N PRO A 23 -13.86 1.65 -16.57
CA PRO A 23 -12.95 2.27 -15.61
C PRO A 23 -13.07 3.80 -15.60
N LEU A 24 -13.57 4.42 -16.68
CA LEU A 24 -13.72 5.87 -16.74
C LEU A 24 -14.64 6.39 -15.64
N VAL A 25 -15.75 5.69 -15.41
CA VAL A 25 -16.77 6.05 -14.42
C VAL A 25 -16.79 5.13 -13.21
N GLY A 26 -15.86 4.17 -13.13
CA GLY A 26 -15.79 3.17 -12.08
C GLY A 26 -16.96 2.18 -12.05
N ALA A 27 -17.80 2.14 -13.09
CA ALA A 27 -19.00 1.30 -13.14
C ALA A 27 -18.65 -0.15 -13.50
N MET A 28 -19.23 -1.10 -12.78
CA MET A 28 -19.07 -2.53 -13.04
C MET A 28 -20.41 -3.24 -12.86
N ILE A 29 -20.84 -3.97 -13.88
CA ILE A 29 -22.12 -4.68 -13.88
C ILE A 29 -21.95 -6.10 -14.39
N SER A 30 -22.75 -7.01 -13.83
CA SER A 30 -22.82 -8.40 -14.30
C SER A 30 -24.03 -8.56 -15.22
N VAL A 31 -23.76 -9.04 -16.43
CA VAL A 31 -24.77 -9.30 -17.46
C VAL A 31 -24.74 -10.77 -17.87
N ASN A 32 -25.78 -11.20 -18.57
CA ASN A 32 -25.77 -12.52 -19.20
C ASN A 32 -24.78 -12.54 -20.40
N PRO A 33 -24.33 -13.72 -20.86
CA PRO A 33 -23.36 -13.82 -21.95
C PRO A 33 -23.86 -13.27 -23.29
N GLN A 34 -25.18 -13.24 -23.52
CA GLN A 34 -25.75 -12.69 -24.76
C GLN A 34 -25.51 -11.18 -24.84
N ILE A 35 -25.78 -10.45 -23.76
CA ILE A 35 -25.49 -9.02 -23.66
C ILE A 35 -23.98 -8.78 -23.75
N GLY A 36 -23.16 -9.63 -23.12
CA GLY A 36 -21.71 -9.57 -23.25
C GLY A 36 -21.23 -9.55 -24.71
N LYS A 37 -21.78 -10.44 -25.55
CA LYS A 37 -21.48 -10.50 -26.99
C LYS A 37 -21.93 -9.26 -27.76
N ILE A 38 -23.02 -8.61 -27.36
CA ILE A 38 -23.47 -7.34 -27.96
C ILE A 38 -22.41 -6.27 -27.73
N PHE A 39 -21.89 -6.17 -26.51
CA PHE A 39 -20.84 -5.21 -26.14
C PHE A 39 -19.50 -5.51 -26.81
N GLU A 40 -19.11 -6.78 -26.91
CA GLU A 40 -17.89 -7.21 -27.59
C GLU A 40 -17.92 -6.84 -29.09
N LYS A 41 -19.04 -7.13 -29.77
CA LYS A 41 -19.24 -6.79 -31.18
C LYS A 41 -19.52 -5.31 -31.43
N ARG A 42 -19.85 -4.55 -30.38
CA ARG A 42 -20.35 -3.17 -30.45
C ARG A 42 -21.52 -3.01 -31.44
N SER A 43 -22.43 -3.99 -31.44
CA SER A 43 -23.53 -4.08 -32.42
C SER A 43 -24.69 -3.18 -32.01
N LEU A 44 -24.84 -2.03 -32.68
CA LEU A 44 -26.00 -1.13 -32.47
C LEU A 44 -27.33 -1.77 -32.91
N ALA A 45 -27.31 -2.71 -33.84
CA ALA A 45 -28.49 -3.43 -34.27
C ALA A 45 -29.02 -4.35 -33.17
N ASP A 46 -28.12 -5.15 -32.56
CA ASP A 46 -28.50 -6.06 -31.48
C ASP A 46 -28.88 -5.28 -30.21
N LEU A 47 -28.23 -4.14 -29.97
CA LEU A 47 -28.55 -3.26 -28.85
C LEU A 47 -29.99 -2.73 -28.91
N LYS A 48 -30.52 -2.42 -30.10
CA LYS A 48 -31.91 -1.98 -30.28
C LYS A 48 -32.94 -3.04 -29.93
N ASN A 49 -32.54 -4.32 -29.89
CA ASN A 49 -33.42 -5.41 -29.47
C ASN A 49 -33.51 -5.53 -27.95
N LEU A 50 -32.71 -4.77 -27.20
CA LEU A 50 -32.85 -4.67 -25.75
C LEU A 50 -34.01 -3.73 -25.40
N GLY A 51 -34.65 -3.97 -24.26
CA GLY A 51 -35.71 -3.11 -23.74
C GLY A 51 -35.17 -1.71 -23.41
N THR A 52 -36.02 -0.68 -23.56
CA THR A 52 -35.64 0.72 -23.30
C THR A 52 -35.05 0.92 -21.91
N ALA A 53 -35.65 0.32 -20.88
CA ALA A 53 -35.14 0.37 -19.51
C ALA A 53 -33.69 -0.14 -19.38
N THR A 54 -33.32 -1.18 -20.11
CA THR A 54 -31.94 -1.72 -20.10
C THR A 54 -30.96 -0.80 -20.82
N ILE A 55 -31.40 -0.18 -21.92
CA ILE A 55 -30.59 0.80 -22.64
C ILE A 55 -30.35 2.05 -21.77
N ASP A 56 -31.39 2.52 -21.09
CA ASP A 56 -31.33 3.67 -20.18
C ASP A 56 -30.35 3.39 -19.03
N GLU A 57 -30.38 2.19 -18.43
CA GLU A 57 -29.43 1.79 -17.39
C GLU A 57 -27.97 1.82 -17.90
N PHE A 58 -27.71 1.39 -19.13
CA PHE A 58 -26.36 1.46 -19.72
C PHE A 58 -25.92 2.89 -20.06
N LEU A 59 -26.86 3.78 -20.41
CA LEU A 59 -26.57 5.20 -20.62
C LEU A 59 -26.24 5.88 -19.28
N GLU A 60 -27.08 5.68 -18.26
CA GLU A 60 -26.88 6.24 -16.91
C GLU A 60 -25.59 5.72 -16.25
N SER A 61 -25.26 4.45 -16.46
CA SER A 61 -24.05 3.82 -15.92
C SER A 61 -22.79 4.08 -16.75
N GLY A 62 -22.87 4.85 -17.84
CA GLY A 62 -21.73 5.25 -18.67
C GLY A 62 -21.17 4.16 -19.60
N PHE A 63 -21.90 3.06 -19.80
CA PHE A 63 -21.55 2.01 -20.77
C PHE A 63 -21.90 2.40 -22.21
N LEU A 64 -22.89 3.26 -22.38
CA LEU A 64 -23.30 3.86 -23.64
C LEU A 64 -23.30 5.38 -23.52
N TYR A 65 -23.22 6.07 -24.65
CA TYR A 65 -23.39 7.52 -24.74
C TYR A 65 -24.33 7.85 -25.91
N GLN A 66 -25.12 8.92 -25.80
CA GLN A 66 -25.96 9.33 -26.93
C GLN A 66 -25.10 9.90 -28.05
N ARG A 67 -24.09 10.69 -27.69
CA ARG A 67 -23.14 11.32 -28.62
C ARG A 67 -21.69 11.16 -28.15
N ALA A 68 -20.74 11.25 -29.07
CA ALA A 68 -19.33 11.02 -28.75
C ALA A 68 -18.72 12.08 -27.83
N GLU A 69 -19.24 13.29 -27.92
CA GLU A 69 -18.79 14.44 -27.13
C GLU A 69 -19.17 14.31 -25.65
N GLU A 70 -20.20 13.52 -25.32
CA GLU A 70 -20.62 13.25 -23.93
C GLU A 70 -19.57 12.41 -23.20
N GLU A 71 -19.00 11.40 -23.87
CA GLU A 71 -17.90 10.60 -23.30
C GLU A 71 -16.66 11.47 -23.07
N TYR A 72 -16.34 12.37 -24.01
CA TYR A 72 -15.22 13.30 -23.87
C TYR A 72 -15.42 14.28 -22.70
N THR A 73 -16.64 14.81 -22.56
CA THR A 73 -17.01 15.66 -21.41
C THR A 73 -16.83 14.90 -20.10
N ARG A 74 -17.25 13.63 -20.06
CA ARG A 74 -17.08 12.77 -18.89
C ARG A 74 -15.61 12.54 -18.53
N ILE A 75 -14.73 12.38 -19.52
CA ILE A 75 -13.27 12.30 -19.30
C ILE A 75 -12.74 13.55 -18.61
N ILE A 76 -13.15 14.73 -19.06
CA ILE A 76 -12.73 16.00 -18.45
C ILE A 76 -13.23 16.10 -17.01
N GLU A 77 -14.50 15.76 -16.76
CA GLU A 77 -15.07 15.75 -15.39
C GLU A 77 -14.29 14.83 -14.46
N MET A 78 -13.99 13.60 -14.91
CA MET A 78 -13.22 12.63 -14.12
C MET A 78 -11.78 13.08 -13.89
N TYR A 79 -11.16 13.74 -14.86
CA TYR A 79 -9.84 14.35 -14.71
C TYR A 79 -9.84 15.49 -13.68
N ASN A 80 -10.86 16.35 -13.71
CA ASN A 80 -11.00 17.45 -12.76
C ASN A 80 -11.25 16.93 -11.34
N LEU A 81 -12.14 15.94 -11.19
CA LEU A 81 -12.38 15.27 -9.91
C LEU A 81 -11.11 14.61 -9.38
N TYR A 82 -10.35 13.94 -10.26
CA TYR A 82 -9.05 13.37 -9.89
C TYR A 82 -8.10 14.45 -9.36
N ASN A 83 -7.96 15.57 -10.07
CA ASN A 83 -7.10 16.66 -9.61
C ASN A 83 -7.56 17.28 -8.28
N GLU A 84 -8.87 17.41 -8.05
CA GLU A 84 -9.43 17.89 -6.79
C GLU A 84 -9.06 16.93 -5.64
N VAL A 85 -9.35 15.64 -5.80
CA VAL A 85 -9.01 14.60 -4.80
C VAL A 85 -7.50 14.51 -4.57
N MET A 86 -6.69 14.67 -5.61
CA MET A 86 -5.23 14.66 -5.48
C MET A 86 -4.72 15.91 -4.79
N SER A 87 -5.33 17.07 -5.03
CA SER A 87 -4.97 18.33 -4.38
C SER A 87 -5.11 18.28 -2.86
N GLU A 88 -6.03 17.46 -2.34
CA GLU A 88 -6.19 17.22 -0.90
C GLU A 88 -5.18 16.23 -0.32
N LYS A 89 -4.46 15.47 -1.15
CA LYS A 89 -3.49 14.47 -0.68
C LYS A 89 -2.13 15.10 -0.40
N ALA A 90 -1.40 14.47 0.52
CA ALA A 90 0.00 14.79 0.74
C ALA A 90 0.89 14.18 -0.35
N MET A 91 1.83 14.96 -0.86
CA MET A 91 2.95 14.44 -1.63
C MET A 91 3.85 13.64 -0.69
N SER A 92 3.98 12.34 -0.93
CA SER A 92 4.76 11.43 -0.08
C SER A 92 6.17 11.24 -0.63
N PHE A 93 7.16 11.50 0.21
CA PHE A 93 8.56 11.23 -0.07
C PHE A 93 9.05 10.03 0.74
N VAL A 94 10.00 9.28 0.20
CA VAL A 94 10.68 8.18 0.90
C VAL A 94 12.16 8.53 1.00
N LEU A 95 12.69 8.55 2.22
CA LEU A 95 14.12 8.72 2.48
C LEU A 95 14.69 7.42 3.03
N VAL A 96 15.84 7.01 2.50
CA VAL A 96 16.56 5.79 2.88
C VAL A 96 17.85 6.18 3.59
N PRO A 97 17.89 6.17 4.95
CA PRO A 97 19.09 6.52 5.70
C PRO A 97 20.18 5.46 5.57
N THR A 98 19.81 4.21 5.32
CA THR A 98 20.75 3.11 5.09
C THR A 98 20.07 1.96 4.39
N TYR A 99 20.86 1.19 3.64
CA TYR A 99 20.47 -0.13 3.14
C TYR A 99 20.89 -1.26 4.09
N ASN A 100 21.65 -0.97 5.15
CA ASN A 100 22.03 -1.99 6.12
C ASN A 100 20.81 -2.45 6.91
N CYS A 101 20.74 -3.75 7.17
CA CYS A 101 19.69 -4.37 7.97
C CYS A 101 20.30 -5.42 8.89
N ASN A 102 19.76 -5.58 10.09
CA ASN A 102 20.13 -6.66 11.02
C ASN A 102 19.35 -7.98 10.76
N PHE A 103 18.45 -7.98 9.78
CA PHE A 103 17.63 -9.15 9.39
C PHE A 103 18.09 -9.71 8.04
N LYS A 104 17.79 -10.99 7.81
CA LYS A 104 17.94 -11.68 6.52
C LYS A 104 16.60 -12.27 6.09
N CYS A 105 15.64 -11.39 5.78
CA CYS A 105 14.28 -11.83 5.45
C CYS A 105 14.26 -12.60 4.12
N ALA A 106 13.50 -13.70 4.07
CA ALA A 106 13.49 -14.65 2.94
C ALA A 106 12.98 -14.04 1.61
N TYR A 107 12.13 -13.01 1.70
CA TYR A 107 11.49 -12.34 0.55
C TYR A 107 12.05 -10.92 0.30
N CYS A 108 13.16 -10.55 0.94
CA CYS A 108 13.67 -9.19 0.84
C CYS A 108 14.16 -8.87 -0.58
N PHE A 109 13.62 -7.81 -1.18
CA PHE A 109 13.99 -7.40 -2.55
C PHE A 109 15.36 -6.71 -2.62
N GLU A 110 15.85 -6.17 -1.50
CA GLU A 110 17.19 -5.58 -1.42
C GLU A 110 18.23 -6.71 -1.53
N LYS A 111 19.11 -6.63 -2.53
CA LYS A 111 20.20 -7.59 -2.73
C LYS A 111 21.17 -7.55 -1.54
N ASP A 112 21.69 -8.71 -1.13
CA ASP A 112 22.60 -8.83 0.01
C ASP A 112 23.88 -7.98 -0.17
N GLU A 113 24.32 -7.74 -1.40
CA GLU A 113 25.45 -6.87 -1.74
C GLU A 113 25.23 -5.40 -1.32
N ILE A 114 23.97 -4.92 -1.40
CA ILE A 114 23.62 -3.54 -1.05
C ILE A 114 23.48 -3.39 0.48
N LYS A 115 23.08 -4.46 1.18
CA LYS A 115 22.83 -4.45 2.65
C LYS A 115 24.07 -4.53 3.54
N ASN A 116 25.26 -4.64 2.96
CA ASN A 116 26.51 -4.88 3.69
C ASN A 116 27.59 -3.84 3.39
N ASN A 117 27.23 -2.70 2.80
CA ASN A 117 28.18 -1.64 2.52
C ASN A 117 28.54 -0.80 3.77
N ASN A 118 27.93 -1.08 4.93
CA ASN A 118 28.09 -0.37 6.21
C ASN A 118 27.93 1.16 6.12
N SER A 119 27.31 1.65 5.05
CA SER A 119 27.08 3.07 4.85
C SER A 119 25.80 3.54 5.52
N ILE A 120 25.87 4.71 6.15
CA ILE A 120 24.73 5.50 6.55
C ILE A 120 24.76 6.80 5.75
N ILE A 121 23.59 7.38 5.52
CA ILE A 121 23.44 8.62 4.76
C ILE A 121 24.31 9.73 5.35
N SER A 122 24.98 10.49 4.49
CA SER A 122 25.79 11.63 4.93
C SER A 122 24.91 12.85 5.21
N ASP A 123 25.44 13.77 6.01
CA ASP A 123 24.78 15.04 6.30
C ASP A 123 24.51 15.85 5.03
N GLU A 124 25.46 15.86 4.10
CA GLU A 124 25.34 16.55 2.81
C GLU A 124 24.19 15.98 1.98
N VAL A 125 24.03 14.64 1.96
CA VAL A 125 22.93 14.00 1.23
C VAL A 125 21.58 14.31 1.86
N ILE A 126 21.49 14.37 3.20
CA ILE A 126 20.28 14.81 3.89
C ILE A 126 19.90 16.23 3.42
N GLU A 127 20.84 17.19 3.46
CA GLU A 127 20.56 18.58 3.04
C GLU A 127 20.12 18.68 1.57
N LYS A 128 20.82 17.96 0.67
CA LYS A 128 20.48 17.92 -0.76
C LYS A 128 19.11 17.31 -1.00
N ALA A 129 18.77 16.23 -0.28
CA ALA A 129 17.46 15.59 -0.39
C ALA A 129 16.34 16.55 0.03
N PHE A 130 16.46 17.22 1.18
CA PHE A 130 15.43 18.16 1.63
C PHE A 130 15.30 19.39 0.71
N THR A 131 16.42 19.88 0.18
CA THR A 131 16.40 20.96 -0.82
C THR A 131 15.65 20.53 -2.09
N ALA A 132 15.93 19.33 -2.61
CA ALA A 132 15.27 18.79 -3.79
C ALA A 132 13.77 18.54 -3.55
N MET A 133 13.41 17.91 -2.43
CA MET A 133 12.01 17.65 -2.06
C MET A 133 11.20 18.95 -1.95
N ASN A 134 11.81 20.04 -1.48
CA ASN A 134 11.11 21.32 -1.40
C ASN A 134 10.96 22.02 -2.75
N ALA A 135 11.91 21.85 -3.68
CA ALA A 135 11.80 22.42 -5.02
C ALA A 135 10.57 21.88 -5.78
N LEU A 136 10.14 20.64 -5.47
CA LEU A 136 8.97 19.97 -6.06
C LEU A 136 7.63 20.53 -5.56
N LYS A 137 7.61 21.37 -4.52
CA LYS A 137 6.39 21.96 -3.93
C LYS A 137 5.62 22.87 -4.90
N ASN A 138 6.27 23.38 -5.95
CA ASN A 138 5.62 24.30 -6.90
C ASN A 138 4.63 23.61 -7.85
N GLU A 139 4.52 22.28 -7.80
CA GLU A 139 3.46 21.55 -8.50
C GLU A 139 2.16 21.66 -7.69
N LYS A 140 1.19 22.43 -8.18
CA LYS A 140 -0.13 22.72 -7.55
C LYS A 140 -1.01 21.50 -7.23
N LEU A 141 -0.49 20.28 -7.35
CA LEU A 141 -1.22 19.02 -7.26
C LEU A 141 -1.39 18.47 -5.84
N PHE A 142 -0.71 19.02 -4.83
CA PHE A 142 -0.75 18.45 -3.46
C PHE A 142 -0.74 19.55 -2.39
N ALA A 143 -1.61 19.45 -1.39
CA ALA A 143 -1.72 20.42 -0.29
C ALA A 143 -0.63 20.27 0.77
N GLU A 144 -0.16 19.05 1.02
CA GLU A 144 0.72 18.72 2.14
C GLU A 144 1.94 17.88 1.73
N LYS A 145 2.91 17.73 2.64
CA LYS A 145 4.08 16.85 2.46
C LYS A 145 4.10 15.77 3.54
N ALA A 146 4.36 14.55 3.11
CA ALA A 146 4.57 13.40 3.99
C ALA A 146 5.98 12.83 3.78
N LEU A 147 6.62 12.38 4.84
CA LEU A 147 7.93 11.74 4.81
C LEU A 147 7.83 10.33 5.38
N ALA A 148 8.22 9.34 4.58
CA ALA A 148 8.45 7.98 5.03
C ALA A 148 9.95 7.73 5.17
N ILE A 149 10.39 7.35 6.36
CA ILE A 149 11.75 6.87 6.61
C ILE A 149 11.73 5.35 6.46
N PHE A 150 12.45 4.85 5.45
CA PHE A 150 12.49 3.45 5.02
C PHE A 150 13.96 3.00 4.83
N GLY A 151 14.19 1.78 4.37
CA GLY A 151 15.50 1.26 3.97
C GLY A 151 15.64 -0.20 4.37
N GLY A 152 16.88 -0.62 4.62
CA GLY A 152 17.15 -1.92 5.24
C GLY A 152 16.56 -1.99 6.65
N GLU A 153 17.17 -1.30 7.61
CA GLU A 153 16.58 -0.98 8.90
C GLU A 153 16.96 0.46 9.28
N PRO A 154 16.05 1.44 9.16
CA PRO A 154 16.39 2.85 9.38
C PRO A 154 16.76 3.15 10.84
N LEU A 155 16.31 2.33 11.80
CA LEU A 155 16.62 2.51 13.21
C LEU A 155 17.69 1.52 13.70
N ILE A 156 18.52 1.02 12.78
CA ILE A 156 19.57 0.04 13.11
C ILE A 156 20.55 0.62 14.13
N ASP A 157 21.01 -0.23 15.03
CA ASP A 157 21.98 0.11 16.07
C ASP A 157 23.40 0.23 15.47
N MET A 158 23.64 1.30 14.73
CA MET A 158 24.93 1.65 14.14
C MET A 158 25.42 3.01 14.66
N PRO A 159 26.74 3.20 14.84
CA PRO A 159 27.30 4.49 15.24
C PRO A 159 26.84 5.62 14.32
N GLY A 160 26.35 6.72 14.89
CA GLY A 160 25.89 7.89 14.14
C GLY A 160 24.46 7.80 13.61
N MET A 161 23.81 6.62 13.63
CA MET A 161 22.47 6.45 13.03
C MET A 161 21.41 7.27 13.77
N LYS A 162 21.43 7.28 15.10
CA LYS A 162 20.44 8.03 15.89
C LYS A 162 20.52 9.53 15.62
N GLU A 163 21.74 10.05 15.47
CA GLU A 163 22.03 11.43 15.09
C GLU A 163 21.56 11.74 13.66
N LYS A 164 21.70 10.81 12.72
CA LYS A 164 21.13 10.98 11.36
C LYS A 164 19.61 11.02 11.39
N ILE A 165 18.96 10.14 12.14
CA ILE A 165 17.50 10.13 12.27
C ILE A 165 17.00 11.42 12.90
N GLU A 166 17.65 11.90 13.97
CA GLU A 166 17.33 13.19 14.58
C GLU A 166 17.46 14.33 13.57
N LYS A 167 18.56 14.38 12.81
CA LYS A 167 18.77 15.39 11.76
C LYS A 167 17.68 15.33 10.67
N ILE A 168 17.28 14.14 10.24
CA ILE A 168 16.21 13.94 9.25
C ILE A 168 14.88 14.48 9.80
N LEU A 169 14.56 14.19 11.05
CA LEU A 169 13.32 14.65 11.69
C LEU A 169 13.33 16.17 11.94
N ASP A 170 14.46 16.74 12.32
CA ASP A 170 14.66 18.20 12.41
C ASP A 170 14.38 18.88 11.06
N ARG A 171 14.93 18.32 9.97
CA ARG A 171 14.66 18.83 8.63
C ARG A 171 13.20 18.62 8.23
N ALA A 172 12.60 17.47 8.50
CA ALA A 172 11.17 17.25 8.23
C ALA A 172 10.30 18.33 8.92
N ARG A 173 10.60 18.67 10.18
CA ARG A 173 9.94 19.74 10.92
C ARG A 173 10.18 21.12 10.32
N ILE A 174 11.44 21.50 10.07
CA ILE A 174 11.80 22.81 9.49
C ILE A 174 11.11 23.04 8.15
N TRP A 175 11.01 21.99 7.34
CA TRP A 175 10.44 22.05 6.01
C TRP A 175 8.93 21.73 5.99
N ASP A 176 8.26 21.68 7.15
CA ASP A 176 6.80 21.51 7.28
C ASP A 176 6.25 20.23 6.63
N PHE A 177 6.91 19.10 6.87
CA PHE A 177 6.33 17.79 6.61
C PHE A 177 5.33 17.48 7.71
N LYS A 178 4.04 17.38 7.34
CA LYS A 178 2.93 17.21 8.28
C LYS A 178 2.75 15.78 8.76
N HIS A 179 3.17 14.82 7.94
CA HIS A 179 3.03 13.39 8.25
C HIS A 179 4.40 12.72 8.21
N ILE A 180 4.83 12.15 9.33
CA ILE A 180 6.07 11.39 9.42
C ILE A 180 5.74 9.92 9.72
N LYS A 181 6.19 9.05 8.82
CA LYS A 181 6.08 7.61 8.95
C LYS A 181 7.45 6.97 9.03
N ILE A 182 7.62 6.02 9.95
CA ILE A 182 8.82 5.17 9.99
C ILE A 182 8.42 3.75 9.71
N VAL A 183 9.12 3.10 8.78
CA VAL A 183 8.98 1.68 8.51
C VAL A 183 10.20 0.97 9.07
N THR A 184 9.98 0.12 10.07
CA THR A 184 11.05 -0.57 10.81
C THR A 184 10.69 -2.03 11.01
N ASN A 185 11.70 -2.89 11.11
CA ASN A 185 11.55 -4.26 11.60
C ASN A 185 11.23 -4.30 13.10
N GLY A 186 11.40 -3.20 13.83
CA GLY A 186 11.00 -3.05 15.23
C GLY A 186 11.98 -3.63 16.25
N SER A 187 13.15 -4.12 15.84
CA SER A 187 14.10 -4.77 16.76
C SER A 187 14.82 -3.82 17.73
N THR A 188 15.04 -2.57 17.33
CA THR A 188 15.79 -1.55 18.08
C THR A 188 14.94 -0.33 18.46
N ILE A 189 13.67 -0.33 18.07
CA ILE A 189 12.75 0.82 18.21
C ILE A 189 12.64 1.37 19.64
N HIS A 190 12.80 0.52 20.67
CA HIS A 190 12.78 0.94 22.07
C HIS A 190 13.85 1.99 22.40
N LYS A 191 14.98 2.03 21.66
CA LYS A 191 16.05 3.02 21.81
C LYS A 191 15.71 4.40 21.23
N TYR A 192 14.65 4.48 20.43
CA TYR A 192 14.25 5.66 19.67
C TYR A 192 12.98 6.31 20.21
N ILE A 193 12.25 5.68 21.15
CA ILE A 193 10.95 6.15 21.67
C ILE A 193 10.96 7.65 22.01
N ASP A 194 11.93 8.11 22.80
CA ASP A 194 11.98 9.51 23.23
C ASP A 194 12.26 10.46 22.07
N LEU A 195 13.11 10.04 21.13
CA LEU A 195 13.37 10.81 19.92
C LEU A 195 12.11 10.91 19.06
N LEU A 196 11.43 9.79 18.81
CA LEU A 196 10.22 9.78 18.00
C LEU A 196 9.08 10.58 18.63
N LYS A 197 8.98 10.61 19.98
CA LYS A 197 8.05 11.47 20.71
C LYS A 197 8.40 12.94 20.56
N LYS A 198 9.68 13.30 20.69
CA LYS A 198 10.16 14.68 20.52
C LYS A 198 9.76 15.27 19.17
N TYR A 199 9.62 14.44 18.13
CA TYR A 199 9.29 14.85 16.77
C TYR A 199 7.87 14.53 16.31
N ASP A 200 6.98 14.10 17.22
CA ASP A 200 5.58 13.81 16.92
C ASP A 200 5.39 12.84 15.73
N VAL A 201 6.21 11.79 15.65
CA VAL A 201 6.11 10.81 14.56
C VAL A 201 4.77 10.09 14.59
N ASP A 202 3.97 10.29 13.53
CA ASP A 202 2.56 9.89 13.47
C ASP A 202 2.37 8.38 13.38
N THR A 203 3.20 7.71 12.58
CA THR A 203 2.98 6.32 12.20
C THR A 203 4.27 5.52 12.27
N ILE A 204 4.26 4.44 13.06
CA ILE A 204 5.33 3.45 13.07
C ILE A 204 4.80 2.16 12.45
N GLN A 205 5.29 1.81 11.27
CA GLN A 205 4.91 0.57 10.59
C GLN A 205 5.90 -0.55 10.92
N ILE A 206 5.39 -1.62 11.52
CA ILE A 206 6.16 -2.82 11.89
C ILE A 206 5.60 -4.03 11.17
N THR A 207 6.47 -4.90 10.66
CA THR A 207 6.07 -6.09 9.92
C THR A 207 6.04 -7.32 10.81
N ILE A 208 4.91 -8.04 10.84
CA ILE A 208 4.79 -9.40 11.42
C ILE A 208 4.13 -10.32 10.38
N ASP A 209 4.84 -11.34 9.89
CA ASP A 209 4.33 -12.16 8.78
C ASP A 209 3.50 -13.40 9.18
N GLY A 210 3.16 -13.56 10.46
CA GLY A 210 2.41 -14.71 10.95
C GLY A 210 2.66 -14.96 12.44
N PRO A 211 2.10 -16.05 12.99
CA PRO A 211 2.48 -16.56 14.31
C PRO A 211 3.98 -16.88 14.35
N LYS A 212 4.53 -17.02 15.56
CA LYS A 212 5.98 -17.13 15.81
C LYS A 212 6.70 -18.10 14.89
N ASN A 213 6.19 -19.33 14.76
CA ASN A 213 6.76 -20.39 13.91
C ASN A 213 6.82 -20.03 12.41
N ILE A 214 5.93 -19.16 11.94
CA ILE A 214 5.90 -18.67 10.55
C ILE A 214 6.76 -17.42 10.41
N HIS A 215 6.62 -16.46 11.32
CA HIS A 215 7.41 -15.24 11.34
C HIS A 215 8.91 -15.54 11.40
N ASP A 216 9.32 -16.41 12.32
CA ASP A 216 10.73 -16.73 12.56
C ASP A 216 11.36 -17.58 11.45
N LYS A 217 10.58 -18.10 10.48
CA LYS A 217 11.13 -18.68 9.25
C LYS A 217 11.38 -17.64 8.16
N ARG A 218 10.60 -16.55 8.19
CA ARG A 218 10.55 -15.54 7.14
C ARG A 218 11.40 -14.31 7.46
N ARG A 219 11.50 -13.97 8.74
CA ARG A 219 12.14 -12.75 9.27
C ARG A 219 13.10 -13.10 10.39
N ILE A 220 14.23 -13.69 10.03
CA ILE A 220 15.32 -14.00 10.97
C ILE A 220 16.32 -12.87 11.07
N PHE A 221 16.99 -12.79 12.21
CA PHE A 221 18.23 -12.05 12.33
C PHE A 221 19.33 -12.66 11.45
N LYS A 222 20.36 -11.87 11.11
CA LYS A 222 21.54 -12.36 10.37
C LYS A 222 22.26 -13.49 11.10
N ASP A 223 22.13 -13.60 12.42
CA ASP A 223 22.71 -14.68 13.24
C ASP A 223 21.81 -15.94 13.31
N GLY A 224 20.69 -15.96 12.59
CA GLY A 224 19.77 -17.09 12.49
C GLY A 224 18.72 -17.15 13.60
N LYS A 225 18.73 -16.23 14.58
CA LYS A 225 17.72 -16.21 15.64
C LYS A 225 16.36 -15.74 15.12
N GLY A 226 15.30 -16.28 15.72
CA GLY A 226 13.93 -15.77 15.56
C GLY A 226 13.80 -14.34 16.10
N SER A 227 12.87 -13.58 15.55
CA SER A 227 12.68 -12.16 15.87
C SER A 227 11.31 -11.82 16.45
N PHE A 228 10.34 -12.74 16.37
CA PHE A 228 8.95 -12.50 16.74
C PHE A 228 8.79 -11.95 18.17
N ASP A 229 9.33 -12.65 19.17
CA ASP A 229 9.15 -12.27 20.59
C ASP A 229 9.72 -10.89 20.89
N LEU A 230 10.90 -10.58 20.33
CA LEU A 230 11.54 -9.27 20.52
C LEU A 230 10.66 -8.17 19.93
N ILE A 231 10.18 -8.34 18.70
CA ILE A 231 9.36 -7.34 18.01
C ILE A 231 8.05 -7.16 18.77
N MET A 232 7.39 -8.24 19.20
CA MET A 232 6.16 -8.18 20.00
C MET A 232 6.36 -7.41 21.31
N ASN A 233 7.46 -7.66 22.02
CA ASN A 233 7.79 -6.94 23.25
C ASN A 233 8.07 -5.45 22.99
N ASN A 234 8.80 -5.12 21.92
CA ASN A 234 9.06 -3.73 21.55
C ASN A 234 7.79 -2.99 21.10
N MET A 235 6.86 -3.66 20.42
CA MET A 235 5.55 -3.09 20.08
C MET A 235 4.74 -2.76 21.34
N LYS A 236 4.76 -3.63 22.37
CA LYS A 236 4.12 -3.31 23.66
C LYS A 236 4.69 -2.03 24.29
N SER A 237 6.00 -1.82 24.19
CA SER A 237 6.66 -0.59 24.69
C SER A 237 6.23 0.66 23.92
N LEU A 238 6.02 0.56 22.59
CA LEU A 238 5.47 1.63 21.78
C LEU A 238 4.03 1.98 22.18
N LEU A 239 3.19 0.98 22.38
CA LEU A 239 1.78 1.17 22.76
C LEU A 239 1.67 1.81 24.15
N LYS A 240 2.49 1.37 25.11
CA LYS A 240 2.62 2.02 26.44
C LYS A 240 3.08 3.48 26.35
N SER A 241 3.73 3.84 25.25
CA SER A 241 4.21 5.17 24.94
C SER A 241 3.24 5.99 24.08
N ASN A 242 1.99 5.52 23.91
CA ASN A 242 0.93 6.16 23.12
C ASN A 242 1.23 6.33 21.63
N PHE A 243 2.14 5.52 21.06
CA PHE A 243 2.33 5.50 19.61
C PHE A 243 1.22 4.71 18.90
N LYS A 244 0.87 5.19 17.69
CA LYS A 244 0.07 4.42 16.74
C LYS A 244 0.99 3.47 15.96
N VAL A 245 0.77 2.17 16.13
CA VAL A 245 1.52 1.13 15.41
C VAL A 245 0.69 0.63 14.23
N HIS A 246 1.26 0.73 13.03
CA HIS A 246 0.70 0.15 11.82
C HIS A 246 1.31 -1.24 11.60
N LEU A 247 0.51 -2.28 11.85
CA LEU A 247 0.96 -3.65 11.58
C LEU A 247 0.87 -3.95 10.08
N ARG A 248 2.00 -4.33 9.50
CA ARG A 248 2.11 -4.81 8.12
C ARG A 248 2.32 -6.32 8.09
N ILE A 249 1.69 -6.97 7.14
CA ILE A 249 1.83 -8.40 6.90
C ILE A 249 2.12 -8.59 5.41
N ASN A 250 3.25 -9.23 5.08
CA ASN A 250 3.52 -9.62 3.71
C ASN A 250 2.98 -11.04 3.49
N LEU A 251 1.86 -11.14 2.77
CA LEU A 251 1.13 -12.38 2.54
C LEU A 251 1.56 -13.06 1.25
N ASP A 252 1.69 -14.37 1.29
CA ASP A 252 1.80 -15.27 0.16
C ASP A 252 1.13 -16.62 0.49
N LEU A 253 1.21 -17.57 -0.44
CA LEU A 253 0.60 -18.90 -0.28
C LEU A 253 1.12 -19.68 0.94
N ASN A 254 2.30 -19.34 1.47
CA ASN A 254 2.93 -20.05 2.58
C ASN A 254 2.55 -19.49 3.96
N ASN A 255 1.83 -18.36 4.05
CA ASN A 255 1.44 -17.79 5.34
C ASN A 255 -0.01 -17.29 5.44
N ILE A 256 -0.74 -17.22 4.33
CA ILE A 256 -2.11 -16.70 4.32
C ILE A 256 -3.08 -17.49 5.20
N GLU A 257 -2.92 -18.81 5.30
CA GLU A 257 -3.74 -19.66 6.17
C GLU A 257 -3.52 -19.41 7.67
N HIS A 258 -2.38 -18.80 8.04
CA HIS A 258 -2.04 -18.47 9.43
C HIS A 258 -2.46 -17.06 9.84
N LEU A 259 -3.12 -16.32 8.94
CA LEU A 259 -3.58 -14.98 9.26
C LEU A 259 -4.60 -14.94 10.42
N PRO A 260 -5.60 -15.83 10.51
CA PRO A 260 -6.52 -15.85 11.65
C PRO A 260 -5.80 -16.03 13.00
N GLU A 261 -4.82 -16.94 13.07
CA GLU A 261 -4.02 -17.17 14.29
C GLU A 261 -3.22 -15.91 14.69
N LEU A 262 -2.60 -15.23 13.72
CA LEU A 262 -1.90 -13.97 14.00
C LEU A 262 -2.87 -12.90 14.54
N ILE A 263 -4.08 -12.81 13.98
CA ILE A 263 -5.10 -11.86 14.46
C ILE A 263 -5.46 -12.14 15.92
N GLU A 264 -5.67 -13.40 16.29
CA GLU A 264 -5.95 -13.78 17.69
C GLU A 264 -4.81 -13.40 18.63
N ILE A 265 -3.55 -13.64 18.22
CA ILE A 265 -2.37 -13.23 18.99
C ILE A 265 -2.34 -11.71 19.19
N CYS A 266 -2.54 -10.93 18.12
CA CYS A 266 -2.56 -9.47 18.20
C CYS A 266 -3.68 -8.94 19.11
N ASN A 267 -4.88 -9.54 19.03
CA ASN A 267 -6.01 -9.17 19.89
C ASN A 267 -5.71 -9.47 21.36
N LYS A 268 -5.19 -10.66 21.67
CA LYS A 268 -4.80 -11.05 23.03
C LYS A 268 -3.74 -10.11 23.61
N GLU A 269 -2.81 -9.68 22.78
CA GLU A 269 -1.71 -8.79 23.17
C GLU A 269 -2.06 -7.30 23.10
N LYS A 270 -3.33 -6.96 22.81
CA LYS A 270 -3.85 -5.60 22.71
C LYS A 270 -3.06 -4.72 21.74
N ILE A 271 -2.64 -5.30 20.62
CA ILE A 271 -1.98 -4.57 19.55
C ILE A 271 -3.06 -3.98 18.63
N PHE A 272 -3.36 -2.69 18.85
CA PHE A 272 -4.39 -1.93 18.13
C PHE A 272 -3.99 -1.67 16.67
N LEU A 273 -4.99 -1.60 15.79
CA LEU A 273 -4.87 -2.17 14.47
C LEU A 273 -5.24 -1.20 13.35
N MET A 274 -4.23 -0.79 12.56
CA MET A 274 -4.42 -0.47 11.15
C MET A 274 -3.74 -1.59 10.36
N ARG A 275 -4.48 -2.34 9.54
CA ARG A 275 -3.95 -3.48 8.76
C ARG A 275 -3.64 -3.03 7.34
N THR A 276 -2.40 -3.24 6.89
CA THR A 276 -2.11 -3.31 5.46
C THR A 276 -1.60 -4.70 5.12
N PHE A 277 -2.37 -5.37 4.28
CA PHE A 277 -2.01 -6.64 3.66
C PHE A 277 -1.36 -6.37 2.32
N ILE A 278 -0.14 -6.85 2.14
CA ILE A 278 0.51 -6.79 0.83
C ILE A 278 0.66 -8.21 0.35
N LEU A 279 -0.08 -8.52 -0.72
CA LEU A 279 0.06 -9.77 -1.44
C LEU A 279 1.38 -9.68 -2.21
N LEU A 280 2.38 -10.44 -1.78
CA LEU A 280 3.63 -10.57 -2.53
C LEU A 280 3.30 -11.37 -3.80
N GLN A 281 3.43 -10.72 -4.95
CA GLN A 281 3.18 -11.34 -6.24
C GLN A 281 4.23 -12.44 -6.49
N GLN A 282 3.90 -13.69 -6.14
CA GLN A 282 4.48 -14.86 -6.78
C GLN A 282 3.75 -15.05 -8.12
N SER A 283 4.41 -15.62 -9.14
CA SER A 283 3.78 -15.82 -10.45
C SER A 283 2.41 -16.50 -10.27
N LEU A 284 1.39 -15.97 -10.95
CA LEU A 284 0.01 -16.49 -10.92
C LEU A 284 -0.09 -17.95 -11.40
N GLU A 285 1.00 -18.51 -11.94
CA GLU A 285 1.11 -19.88 -12.44
C GLU A 285 0.99 -20.94 -11.33
N ASN A 286 1.30 -20.60 -10.08
CA ASN A 286 1.23 -21.54 -8.94
C ASN A 286 0.00 -21.33 -8.04
N TRP A 287 -0.95 -20.46 -8.43
CA TRP A 287 -2.24 -20.34 -7.76
C TRP A 287 -3.13 -21.53 -8.12
N ASP A 288 -2.87 -22.68 -7.48
CA ASP A 288 -3.90 -23.69 -7.35
C ASP A 288 -5.04 -23.09 -6.54
N LYS A 289 -6.23 -23.11 -7.13
CA LYS A 289 -7.46 -22.42 -6.70
C LYS A 289 -7.96 -22.92 -5.33
N LYS A 290 -7.22 -22.63 -4.24
CA LYS A 290 -7.77 -22.68 -2.89
C LYS A 290 -8.58 -21.41 -2.71
N GLU A 291 -9.90 -21.55 -2.58
CA GLU A 291 -10.75 -20.47 -2.10
C GLU A 291 -10.29 -20.12 -0.67
N ILE A 292 -9.66 -18.95 -0.53
CA ILE A 292 -9.33 -18.42 0.79
C ILE A 292 -10.50 -17.50 1.17
N THR A 293 -11.45 -18.07 1.90
CA THR A 293 -12.52 -17.28 2.51
C THR A 293 -11.96 -16.58 3.74
N LEU A 294 -11.51 -15.34 3.57
CA LEU A 294 -11.21 -14.46 4.70
C LEU A 294 -12.54 -13.98 5.29
N VAL A 295 -13.03 -14.67 6.32
CA VAL A 295 -14.09 -14.14 7.17
C VAL A 295 -13.42 -13.15 8.13
N LEU A 296 -13.46 -11.86 7.78
CA LEU A 296 -13.08 -10.80 8.70
C LEU A 296 -14.25 -10.58 9.68
N PRO A 297 -14.09 -10.85 10.99
CA PRO A 297 -15.08 -10.40 11.96
C PRO A 297 -15.08 -8.86 11.96
N ILE A 298 -16.26 -8.29 11.73
CA ILE A 298 -16.54 -6.85 11.82
C ILE A 298 -16.37 -6.40 13.28
#